data_AF-A0A9P9DFP7-F1
#
_entry.id   AF-A0A9P9DFP7-F1
#
_cell.length_a   1.000
_cell.length_b   1.000
_cell.length_c   1.000
_cell.angle_alpha   90.00
_cell.angle_beta   90.00
_cell.angle_gamma   90.00
#
_symmetry.space_group_name_H-M   'P 1'
#
loop_
_entity.id
_entity.type
_entity.pdbx_description
1 polymer ?
#
loop_
_entity_poly.entity_id
_entity_poly.type
_entity_poly.pdbx_seq_one_letter_code
_entity_poly.pdbx_strand_id
1 'polypeptide(L)'
;MFLAIYVWASPLVVIFSSATLSVIAETRREETMCPSVRTLNFSHEETNDFRYINIPEGQELRSLSFSLWNTTTPSPDDEGHIDYWTKTSDQFASIAYKVLYGKDAIAREKVALEVCGPGWDCSTTINFVGPGYKCEQLASGDDTEIKPFGGNSAPFNLTDIAPRGNLTYYAVANEGEYDPQQVNSGDAGIPVDLEPPFPKNLGAFRTEPVIWLGYASVDNLTEKHPDVNDGSDAWNKAYESVVFACDHYELNYTVNLNYTGGLQSYEVVNRDYLRKVVNTTFVRGEDADDGTLDKTKAVPTDNYVFPADIPNYRRTAAYHSMGRQLRDLIHGDIKIPGTITESKVIPSRLIDRHEWLPVPNLQEAVRRLYEDIIISLFSDPQMIAVSWAADASRRSGVAIGGEDTNHPCQRQQTGNYFFYQWQVLLTVYTISLIIASVGVVSGFLAMHKEGLREQREMRFSSIAESTNGAKVFREVDMDTMIRYVRVDGPGGESVYQFEREDGRYESSSRSDIGDKNRSSVREIRGV
;
A
#
# COMPACT_ATOMS: atom_id res chain seq x y z
N MET A 1 -20.64 -35.77 50.44
CA MET A 1 -21.31 -34.48 50.12
C MET A 1 -20.45 -33.59 49.21
N PHE A 2 -19.16 -33.35 49.51
CA PHE A 2 -18.29 -32.49 48.67
C PHE A 2 -18.09 -32.95 47.21
N LEU A 3 -17.93 -34.26 46.96
CA LEU A 3 -17.86 -34.79 45.59
C LEU A 3 -19.17 -34.60 44.81
N ALA A 4 -20.32 -34.75 45.47
CA ALA A 4 -21.60 -34.45 44.85
C ALA A 4 -21.67 -32.95 44.50
N ILE A 5 -21.30 -32.06 45.42
CA ILE A 5 -21.25 -30.61 45.16
C ILE A 5 -20.33 -30.28 43.98
N TYR A 6 -19.18 -30.94 43.84
CA TYR A 6 -18.30 -30.76 42.68
C TYR A 6 -18.95 -31.23 41.36
N VAL A 7 -19.62 -32.39 41.36
CA VAL A 7 -20.37 -32.88 40.20
C VAL A 7 -21.50 -31.92 39.83
N TRP A 8 -22.22 -31.38 40.83
CA TRP A 8 -23.27 -30.38 40.65
C TRP A 8 -22.74 -29.01 40.19
N ALA A 9 -21.52 -28.64 40.60
CA ALA A 9 -20.86 -27.37 40.23
C ALA A 9 -20.06 -27.47 38.92
N SER A 10 -19.83 -28.66 38.39
CA SER A 10 -19.08 -28.87 37.14
C SER A 10 -19.64 -28.09 35.94
N PRO A 11 -20.97 -27.92 35.76
CA PRO A 11 -21.49 -27.09 34.68
C PRO A 11 -21.11 -25.61 34.85
N LEU A 12 -21.03 -25.10 36.09
CA LEU A 12 -20.61 -23.73 36.36
C LEU A 12 -19.12 -23.52 36.04
N VAL A 13 -18.25 -24.49 36.34
CA VAL A 13 -16.82 -24.42 35.98
C VAL A 13 -16.64 -24.30 34.47
N VAL A 14 -17.41 -25.07 33.70
CA VAL A 14 -17.40 -25.01 32.24
C VAL A 14 -17.88 -23.64 31.74
N ILE A 15 -19.01 -23.14 32.27
CA ILE A 15 -19.56 -21.82 31.89
C ILE A 15 -18.62 -20.67 32.25
N PHE A 16 -18.02 -20.69 33.44
CA PHE A 16 -17.09 -19.64 33.84
C PHE A 16 -15.79 -19.68 33.03
N SER A 17 -15.29 -20.88 32.69
CA SER A 17 -14.12 -21.01 31.84
C SER A 17 -14.36 -20.47 30.43
N SER A 18 -15.54 -20.71 29.83
CA SER A 18 -15.89 -20.15 28.52
C SER A 18 -16.14 -18.63 28.58
N ALA A 19 -16.68 -18.12 29.69
CA ALA A 19 -16.87 -16.68 29.91
C ALA A 19 -15.56 -15.89 30.11
N THR A 20 -14.42 -16.56 30.35
CA THR A 20 -13.10 -15.88 30.43
C THR A 20 -12.54 -15.48 29.07
N LEU A 21 -13.15 -15.95 27.97
CA LEU A 21 -12.77 -15.60 26.62
C LEU A 21 -13.41 -14.25 26.24
N SER A 22 -12.58 -13.22 26.14
CA SER A 22 -13.00 -11.91 25.65
C SER A 22 -12.55 -11.72 24.20
N VAL A 23 -13.44 -11.15 23.38
CA VAL A 23 -13.13 -10.73 22.02
C VAL A 23 -12.89 -9.24 22.05
N ILE A 24 -11.67 -8.82 21.75
CA ILE A 24 -11.31 -7.41 21.69
C ILE A 24 -10.93 -7.11 20.25
N ALA A 25 -11.58 -6.10 19.68
CA ALA A 25 -11.13 -5.51 18.42
C ALA A 25 -9.86 -4.71 18.72
N GLU A 26 -8.73 -5.19 18.22
CA GLU A 26 -7.43 -4.57 18.42
C GLU A 26 -6.74 -4.41 17.07
N THR A 27 -5.92 -3.35 16.95
CA THR A 27 -5.04 -3.16 15.80
C THR A 27 -3.64 -3.53 16.22
N ARG A 28 -3.13 -4.66 15.73
CA ARG A 28 -1.73 -5.03 15.95
C ARG A 28 -0.85 -4.31 14.95
N ARG A 29 0.26 -3.75 15.42
CA ARG A 29 1.28 -3.09 14.60
C ARG A 29 2.59 -3.85 14.71
N GLU A 30 3.22 -4.09 13.57
CA GLU A 30 4.46 -4.85 13.48
C GLU A 30 5.42 -4.10 12.55
N GLU A 31 6.60 -3.75 13.08
CA GLU A 31 7.72 -3.28 12.25
C GLU A 31 8.34 -4.48 11.55
N THR A 32 8.36 -4.45 10.22
CA THR A 32 8.81 -5.57 9.40
C THR A 32 9.34 -5.09 8.06
N MET A 33 9.65 -6.03 7.16
CA MET A 33 10.11 -5.74 5.81
C MET A 33 9.00 -6.10 4.82
N CYS A 34 8.64 -5.17 3.94
CA CYS A 34 7.66 -5.38 2.90
C CYS A 34 8.37 -5.51 1.55
N PRO A 35 8.02 -6.52 0.73
CA PRO A 35 8.55 -6.62 -0.63
C PRO A 35 7.87 -5.60 -1.55
N SER A 36 8.36 -5.49 -2.78
CA SER A 36 7.70 -4.73 -3.86
C SER A 36 7.53 -3.22 -3.65
N VAL A 37 8.17 -2.63 -2.63
CA VAL A 37 8.16 -1.17 -2.43
C VAL A 37 9.00 -0.52 -3.53
N ARG A 38 8.45 0.50 -4.19
CA ARG A 38 9.10 1.22 -5.28
C ARG A 38 9.48 2.64 -4.87
N THR A 39 10.54 3.14 -5.48
CA THR A 39 11.01 4.52 -5.38
C THR A 39 11.29 5.06 -6.78
N LEU A 40 11.64 6.34 -6.87
CA LEU A 40 12.00 7.00 -8.12
C LEU A 40 13.51 7.25 -8.16
N ASN A 41 14.10 7.08 -9.33
CA ASN A 41 15.47 7.45 -9.62
C ASN A 41 15.59 7.92 -11.08
N PHE A 42 15.67 9.23 -11.26
CA PHE A 42 15.79 9.84 -12.59
C PHE A 42 17.20 9.71 -13.20
N SER A 43 18.19 9.21 -12.45
CA SER A 43 19.53 8.96 -13.00
C SER A 43 19.51 7.89 -14.10
N HIS A 44 18.47 7.07 -14.18
CA HIS A 44 18.32 6.09 -15.26
C HIS A 44 18.15 6.73 -16.64
N GLU A 45 17.66 7.97 -16.73
CA GLU A 45 17.58 8.71 -17.99
C GLU A 45 18.96 9.12 -18.52
N GLU A 46 19.94 9.34 -17.63
CA GLU A 46 21.29 9.77 -18.00
C GLU A 46 22.00 8.77 -18.92
N THR A 47 21.69 7.48 -18.77
CA THR A 47 22.32 6.38 -19.51
C THR A 47 21.41 5.78 -20.58
N ASN A 48 20.16 6.22 -20.65
CA ASN A 48 19.16 5.63 -21.53
C ASN A 48 19.29 6.13 -22.96
N ASP A 49 19.61 5.23 -23.88
CA ASP A 49 19.60 5.51 -25.32
C ASP A 49 18.33 4.93 -25.95
N PHE A 50 17.50 5.81 -26.49
CA PHE A 50 16.21 5.48 -27.10
C PHE A 50 16.33 4.62 -28.37
N ARG A 51 17.52 4.56 -29.00
CA ARG A 51 17.79 3.77 -30.19
C ARG A 51 17.92 2.28 -29.89
N TYR A 52 18.31 1.94 -28.66
CA TYR A 52 18.46 0.56 -28.21
C TYR A 52 17.29 0.15 -27.33
N ILE A 53 16.89 -1.12 -27.46
CA ILE A 53 15.84 -1.67 -26.61
C ILE A 53 16.40 -1.83 -25.19
N ASN A 54 15.90 -1.01 -24.28
CA ASN A 54 16.31 -1.03 -22.88
C ASN A 54 15.31 -1.81 -22.02
N ILE A 55 15.55 -3.13 -21.86
CA ILE A 55 14.74 -4.01 -21.00
C ILE A 55 15.48 -4.17 -19.65
N PRO A 56 14.84 -3.89 -18.50
CA PRO A 56 15.46 -4.14 -17.21
C PRO A 56 15.75 -5.64 -16.99
N GLU A 57 16.76 -5.95 -16.18
CA GLU A 57 17.18 -7.33 -15.93
C GLU A 57 16.03 -8.18 -15.38
N GLY A 58 15.83 -9.36 -15.97
CA GLY A 58 14.76 -10.29 -15.58
C GLY A 58 13.35 -9.84 -15.98
N GLN A 59 13.20 -8.84 -16.86
CA GLN A 59 11.90 -8.34 -17.34
C GLN A 59 11.65 -8.68 -18.81
N GLU A 60 10.38 -8.58 -19.22
CA GLU A 60 9.95 -8.80 -20.60
C GLU A 60 9.66 -7.50 -21.35
N LEU A 61 9.40 -6.41 -20.63
CA LEU A 61 8.96 -5.15 -21.20
C LEU A 61 10.05 -4.09 -21.16
N ARG A 62 10.13 -3.29 -22.23
CA ARG A 62 11.06 -2.15 -22.32
C ARG A 62 10.67 -1.04 -21.35
N SER A 63 11.69 -0.29 -20.92
CA SER A 63 11.50 0.96 -20.20
C SER A 63 10.98 2.07 -21.13
N LEU A 64 10.24 3.01 -20.54
CA LEU A 64 9.67 4.17 -21.19
C LEU A 64 10.33 5.44 -20.66
N SER A 65 10.84 6.27 -21.56
CA SER A 65 11.44 7.57 -21.24
C SER A 65 10.36 8.65 -21.10
N PHE A 66 10.68 9.72 -20.37
CA PHE A 66 9.84 10.92 -20.28
C PHE A 66 9.86 11.76 -21.56
N SER A 67 10.90 11.61 -22.37
CA SER A 67 11.20 12.51 -23.48
C SER A 67 11.29 11.78 -24.81
N LEU A 68 10.98 12.51 -25.87
CA LEU A 68 11.21 12.12 -27.25
C LEU A 68 12.31 13.01 -27.83
N TRP A 69 13.07 12.42 -28.75
CA TRP A 69 14.34 12.95 -29.24
C TRP A 69 14.32 13.11 -30.74
N ASN A 70 14.89 14.21 -31.21
CA ASN A 70 15.26 14.45 -32.59
C ASN A 70 16.77 14.25 -32.75
N THR A 71 17.21 13.95 -33.98
CA THR A 71 18.64 13.77 -34.29
C THR A 71 19.05 14.65 -35.45
N THR A 72 20.29 15.13 -35.45
CA THR A 72 20.81 15.94 -36.57
C THR A 72 21.25 15.11 -37.77
N THR A 73 21.59 13.83 -37.56
CA THR A 73 22.03 12.91 -38.61
C THR A 73 21.33 11.55 -38.46
N PRO A 74 21.19 10.77 -39.55
CA PRO A 74 20.61 9.43 -39.49
C PRO A 74 21.47 8.42 -38.71
N SER A 75 22.80 8.53 -38.82
CA SER A 75 23.72 7.60 -38.14
C SER A 75 24.36 8.28 -36.92
N PRO A 76 24.43 7.59 -35.77
CA PRO A 76 25.05 8.12 -34.56
C PRO A 76 26.56 8.32 -34.67
N ASP A 77 27.20 7.63 -35.63
CA ASP A 77 28.64 7.72 -35.88
C ASP A 77 29.02 8.88 -36.82
N ASP A 78 28.04 9.59 -37.38
CA ASP A 78 28.28 10.70 -38.29
C ASP A 78 28.86 11.92 -37.54
N GLU A 79 29.77 12.63 -38.21
CA GLU A 79 30.30 13.88 -37.68
C GLU A 79 29.19 14.92 -37.50
N GLY A 80 29.06 15.47 -36.30
CA GLY A 80 28.01 16.43 -35.95
C GLY A 80 26.68 15.78 -35.49
N HIS A 81 26.65 14.47 -35.24
CA HIS A 81 25.48 13.83 -34.63
C HIS A 81 25.16 14.42 -33.24
N ILE A 82 23.95 14.95 -33.09
CA ILE A 82 23.43 15.53 -31.87
C ILE A 82 21.99 15.04 -31.68
N ASP A 83 21.72 14.43 -30.53
CA ASP A 83 20.35 14.17 -30.06
C ASP A 83 19.84 15.38 -29.28
N TYR A 84 18.70 15.94 -29.65
CA TYR A 84 18.10 17.05 -28.92
C TYR A 84 16.62 16.79 -28.61
N TRP A 85 16.14 17.37 -27.51
CA TRP A 85 14.78 17.19 -27.06
C TRP A 85 13.78 17.76 -28.07
N THR A 86 12.64 17.08 -28.27
CA THR A 86 11.54 17.59 -29.10
C THR A 86 10.24 17.76 -28.33
N LYS A 87 9.81 16.73 -27.60
CA LYS A 87 8.55 16.76 -26.86
C LYS A 87 8.52 15.73 -25.74
N THR A 88 7.54 15.88 -24.86
CA THR A 88 7.20 14.89 -23.84
C THR A 88 6.63 13.60 -24.47
N SER A 89 6.94 12.45 -23.86
CA SER A 89 6.44 11.15 -24.31
C SER A 89 4.93 11.01 -24.07
N ASP A 90 4.24 10.37 -25.01
CA ASP A 90 2.77 10.22 -24.94
C ASP A 90 2.35 9.33 -23.75
N GLN A 91 3.22 8.41 -23.32
CA GLN A 91 2.99 7.54 -22.18
C GLN A 91 2.97 8.32 -20.87
N PHE A 92 3.96 9.20 -20.66
CA PHE A 92 3.97 10.08 -19.49
C PHE A 92 2.84 11.11 -19.56
N ALA A 93 2.58 11.70 -20.73
CA ALA A 93 1.46 12.62 -20.91
C ALA A 93 0.12 11.97 -20.51
N SER A 94 -0.09 10.69 -20.87
CA SER A 94 -1.27 9.93 -20.46
C SER A 94 -1.43 9.85 -18.94
N ILE A 95 -0.34 9.63 -18.18
CA ILE A 95 -0.37 9.61 -16.71
C ILE A 95 -0.81 10.98 -16.19
N ALA A 96 -0.19 12.07 -16.68
CA ALA A 96 -0.52 13.42 -16.23
C ALA A 96 -1.99 13.81 -16.51
N TYR A 97 -2.52 13.46 -17.68
CA TYR A 97 -3.94 13.67 -17.99
C TYR A 97 -4.87 12.89 -17.06
N LYS A 98 -4.54 11.62 -16.78
CA LYS A 98 -5.33 10.80 -15.86
C LYS A 98 -5.32 11.37 -14.44
N VAL A 99 -4.20 11.94 -13.98
CA VAL A 99 -4.13 12.60 -12.67
C VAL A 99 -4.99 13.86 -12.64
N LEU A 100 -4.88 14.70 -13.67
CA LEU A 100 -5.66 15.94 -13.74
C LEU A 100 -7.17 15.67 -13.70
N TYR A 101 -7.65 14.72 -14.51
CA TYR A 101 -9.07 14.39 -14.60
C TYR A 101 -9.54 13.47 -13.47
N GLY A 102 -8.66 12.62 -12.94
CA GLY A 102 -8.90 11.75 -11.79
C GLY A 102 -8.91 12.49 -10.47
N LYS A 103 -8.31 13.69 -10.41
CA LYS A 103 -8.23 14.61 -9.27
C LYS A 103 -7.40 14.12 -8.08
N ASP A 104 -6.73 12.98 -8.21
CA ASP A 104 -5.87 12.39 -7.19
C ASP A 104 -4.75 11.57 -7.86
N ALA A 105 -3.74 11.19 -7.09
CA ALA A 105 -2.69 10.30 -7.57
C ALA A 105 -3.24 8.92 -7.95
N ILE A 106 -2.64 8.34 -8.98
CA ILE A 106 -3.02 7.04 -9.52
C ILE A 106 -2.13 5.97 -8.91
N ALA A 107 -2.75 4.97 -8.32
CA ALA A 107 -2.07 3.77 -7.86
C ALA A 107 -2.20 2.66 -8.90
N ARG A 108 -1.19 1.77 -8.95
CA ARG A 108 -1.31 0.53 -9.70
C ARG A 108 -2.33 -0.39 -9.03
N GLU A 109 -3.07 -1.14 -9.82
CA GLU A 109 -3.96 -2.17 -9.28
C GLU A 109 -3.18 -3.17 -8.40
N LYS A 110 -3.80 -3.60 -7.30
CA LYS A 110 -3.25 -4.60 -6.35
C LYS A 110 -1.93 -4.22 -5.69
N VAL A 111 -1.47 -2.96 -5.78
CA VAL A 111 -0.21 -2.52 -5.15
C VAL A 111 -0.18 -2.79 -3.65
N ALA A 112 -1.29 -2.53 -2.94
CA ALA A 112 -1.39 -2.80 -1.50
C ALA A 112 -1.29 -4.30 -1.18
N LEU A 113 -1.83 -5.17 -2.04
CA LEU A 113 -1.74 -6.62 -1.86
C LEU A 113 -0.31 -7.12 -2.08
N GLU A 114 0.40 -6.57 -3.07
CA GLU A 114 1.78 -6.95 -3.38
C GLU A 114 2.77 -6.47 -2.32
N VAL A 115 2.55 -5.27 -1.77
CA VAL A 115 3.44 -4.68 -0.75
C VAL A 115 3.10 -5.19 0.64
N CYS A 116 1.85 -5.10 1.07
CA CYS A 116 1.44 -5.42 2.44
C CYS A 116 1.04 -6.89 2.63
N GLY A 117 0.75 -7.63 1.57
CA GLY A 117 0.16 -8.96 1.66
C GLY A 117 -1.34 -8.96 2.01
N PRO A 118 -2.00 -10.13 1.94
CA PRO A 118 -3.44 -10.23 2.11
C PRO A 118 -3.88 -9.95 3.55
N GLY A 119 -4.83 -9.03 3.73
CA GLY A 119 -5.45 -8.74 5.04
C GLY A 119 -4.62 -7.86 5.97
N TRP A 120 -3.60 -7.17 5.43
CA TRP A 120 -2.77 -6.22 6.16
C TRP A 120 -2.80 -4.87 5.47
N ASP A 121 -2.91 -3.82 6.28
CA ASP A 121 -2.58 -2.47 5.87
C ASP A 121 -1.11 -2.22 6.20
N CYS A 122 -0.43 -1.35 5.46
CA CYS A 122 0.95 -1.03 5.78
C CYS A 122 1.33 0.39 5.40
N SER A 123 2.35 0.91 6.07
CA SER A 123 2.94 2.21 5.78
C SER A 123 4.44 2.09 5.63
N THR A 124 5.01 2.83 4.70
CA THR A 124 6.46 2.86 4.46
C THR A 124 6.89 4.24 4.00
N THR A 125 8.14 4.59 4.28
CA THR A 125 8.73 5.86 3.86
C THR A 125 9.75 5.60 2.76
N ILE A 126 9.65 6.38 1.68
CA ILE A 126 10.61 6.38 0.58
C ILE A 126 11.27 7.75 0.46
N ASN A 127 12.51 7.75 -0.02
CA ASN A 127 13.25 8.97 -0.34
C ASN A 127 13.73 8.90 -1.79
N PHE A 128 13.61 10.00 -2.50
CA PHE A 128 14.11 10.11 -3.88
C PHE A 128 14.39 11.56 -4.26
N VAL A 129 15.29 11.73 -5.23
CA VAL A 129 15.55 13.03 -5.85
C VAL A 129 14.75 13.14 -7.14
N GLY A 130 14.00 14.22 -7.30
CA GLY A 130 13.14 14.44 -8.47
C GLY A 130 12.83 15.91 -8.69
N PRO A 131 12.13 16.24 -9.79
CA PRO A 131 11.77 17.62 -10.08
C PRO A 131 10.62 18.08 -9.16
N GLY A 132 10.54 19.38 -8.89
CA GLY A 132 9.51 19.99 -8.05
C GLY A 132 9.43 21.50 -8.25
N TYR A 133 8.30 22.11 -7.93
CA TYR A 133 8.14 23.56 -8.00
C TYR A 133 8.30 24.20 -6.61
N LYS A 134 9.09 25.28 -6.56
CA LYS A 134 9.18 26.17 -5.40
C LYS A 134 8.34 27.42 -5.69
N CYS A 135 7.23 27.56 -4.99
CA CYS A 135 6.29 28.65 -5.19
C CYS A 135 6.41 29.71 -4.09
N GLU A 136 6.29 30.98 -4.47
CA GLU A 136 6.27 32.13 -3.55
C GLU A 136 5.11 33.06 -3.91
N GLN A 137 4.36 33.50 -2.89
CA GLN A 137 3.29 34.48 -3.07
C GLN A 137 3.88 35.88 -3.24
N LEU A 138 3.46 36.57 -4.29
CA LEU A 138 4.02 37.84 -4.74
C LEU A 138 3.12 39.04 -4.47
N ALA A 139 1.81 38.82 -4.42
CA ALA A 139 0.82 39.84 -4.06
C ALA A 139 -0.45 39.21 -3.44
N SER A 140 -1.15 39.95 -2.58
CA SER A 140 -2.47 39.62 -2.03
C SER A 140 -3.32 40.87 -1.83
N GLY A 141 -4.61 40.79 -2.15
CA GLY A 141 -5.63 41.75 -1.76
C GLY A 141 -5.29 43.21 -2.08
N ASP A 142 -5.03 44.00 -1.04
CA ASP A 142 -4.82 45.46 -1.13
C ASP A 142 -3.47 45.86 -1.74
N ASP A 143 -2.59 44.91 -2.04
CA ASP A 143 -1.31 45.19 -2.71
C ASP A 143 -1.54 45.93 -4.04
N THR A 144 -0.74 46.96 -4.30
CA THR A 144 -0.83 47.79 -5.51
C THR A 144 0.02 47.26 -6.66
N GLU A 145 1.09 46.53 -6.35
CA GLU A 145 2.08 46.04 -7.31
C GLU A 145 2.47 44.60 -7.01
N ILE A 146 2.86 43.86 -8.05
CA ILE A 146 3.33 42.47 -7.93
C ILE A 146 4.84 42.49 -7.70
N LYS A 147 5.30 41.83 -6.64
CA LYS A 147 6.74 41.71 -6.37
C LYS A 147 7.45 40.97 -7.50
N PRO A 148 8.66 41.38 -7.90
CA PRO A 148 9.44 40.63 -8.87
C PRO A 148 9.85 39.27 -8.29
N PHE A 149 9.99 38.28 -9.17
CA PHE A 149 10.37 36.91 -8.80
C PHE A 149 11.37 36.35 -9.82
N GLY A 150 12.40 35.67 -9.32
CA GLY A 150 13.42 35.05 -10.18
C GLY A 150 14.15 36.03 -11.11
N GLY A 151 14.22 37.32 -10.76
CA GLY A 151 14.83 38.36 -11.60
C GLY A 151 13.90 38.97 -12.65
N ASN A 152 12.63 38.54 -12.71
CA ASN A 152 11.64 39.00 -13.68
C ASN A 152 10.42 39.63 -13.00
N SER A 153 9.75 40.54 -13.71
CA SER A 153 8.42 41.02 -13.32
C SER A 153 7.35 40.07 -13.84
N ALA A 154 6.19 40.05 -13.16
CA ALA A 154 5.03 39.32 -13.66
C ALA A 154 4.65 39.79 -15.08
N PRO A 155 4.16 38.88 -15.94
CA PRO A 155 3.75 39.21 -17.30
C PRO A 155 2.39 39.92 -17.39
N PHE A 156 1.75 40.16 -16.25
CA PHE A 156 0.42 40.77 -16.12
C PHE A 156 0.35 41.65 -14.88
N ASN A 157 -0.73 42.42 -14.76
CA ASN A 157 -0.94 43.33 -13.64
C ASN A 157 -2.09 42.86 -12.75
N LEU A 158 -2.14 43.36 -11.51
CA LEU A 158 -3.27 43.12 -10.61
C LEU A 158 -4.59 43.72 -11.14
N THR A 159 -4.52 44.66 -12.10
CA THR A 159 -5.69 45.24 -12.77
C THR A 159 -6.41 44.25 -13.67
N ASP A 160 -5.77 43.13 -14.02
CA ASP A 160 -6.35 42.13 -14.92
C ASP A 160 -7.19 41.09 -14.13
N ILE A 161 -6.88 40.91 -12.85
CA ILE A 161 -7.46 39.89 -11.94
C ILE A 161 -8.58 40.53 -11.10
N ALA A 162 -9.67 39.80 -10.89
CA ALA A 162 -10.74 40.23 -10.01
C ALA A 162 -10.21 40.43 -8.56
N PRO A 163 -10.63 41.50 -7.85
CA PRO A 163 -11.76 42.36 -8.18
C PRO A 163 -11.47 43.54 -9.12
N ARG A 164 -10.20 43.89 -9.40
CA ARG A 164 -9.90 45.06 -10.24
C ARG A 164 -10.18 44.80 -11.72
N GLY A 165 -9.92 43.58 -12.16
CA GLY A 165 -10.21 43.09 -13.50
C GLY A 165 -11.31 42.05 -13.53
N ASN A 166 -11.34 41.25 -14.60
CA ASN A 166 -12.42 40.29 -14.87
C ASN A 166 -11.93 38.83 -14.93
N LEU A 167 -10.61 38.61 -14.76
CA LEU A 167 -10.04 37.27 -14.71
C LEU A 167 -10.15 36.71 -13.30
N THR A 168 -10.78 35.55 -13.16
CA THR A 168 -10.80 34.79 -11.89
C THR A 168 -9.63 33.82 -11.80
N TYR A 169 -9.05 33.45 -12.94
CA TYR A 169 -7.85 32.64 -13.05
C TYR A 169 -7.05 33.12 -14.26
N TYR A 170 -5.75 33.29 -14.10
CA TYR A 170 -4.84 33.59 -15.19
C TYR A 170 -3.47 32.98 -14.94
N ALA A 171 -3.07 32.05 -15.78
CA ALA A 171 -1.79 31.35 -15.69
C ALA A 171 -0.95 31.55 -16.94
N VAL A 172 0.17 32.23 -16.79
CA VAL A 172 1.21 32.36 -17.82
C VAL A 172 2.36 31.45 -17.44
N ALA A 173 2.40 30.26 -18.04
CA ALA A 173 3.32 29.20 -17.67
C ALA A 173 4.35 28.85 -18.77
N ASN A 174 4.25 29.47 -19.95
CA ASN A 174 5.04 29.07 -21.12
C ASN A 174 6.02 30.17 -21.60
N GLU A 175 6.26 31.22 -20.80
CA GLU A 175 7.24 32.25 -21.16
C GLU A 175 8.67 31.71 -21.10
N GLY A 176 9.42 31.89 -22.19
CA GLY A 176 10.78 31.36 -22.32
C GLY A 176 10.83 29.85 -22.51
N GLU A 177 9.74 29.25 -23.01
CA GLU A 177 9.70 27.83 -23.31
C GLU A 177 10.66 27.44 -24.44
N TYR A 178 11.22 26.23 -24.33
CA TYR A 178 11.97 25.60 -25.39
C TYR A 178 11.12 25.43 -26.66
N ASP A 179 11.62 25.89 -27.82
CA ASP A 179 10.92 25.67 -29.09
C ASP A 179 11.20 24.26 -29.63
N PRO A 180 10.17 23.40 -29.84
CA PRO A 180 10.38 22.07 -30.41
C PRO A 180 11.05 22.10 -31.79
N GLN A 181 10.85 23.17 -32.56
CA GLN A 181 11.45 23.34 -33.88
C GLN A 181 12.72 24.21 -33.76
N GLN A 182 13.86 23.57 -33.51
CA GLN A 182 15.13 24.27 -33.31
C GLN A 182 15.77 24.79 -34.61
N VAL A 183 15.54 24.11 -35.73
CA VAL A 183 16.01 24.45 -37.09
C VAL A 183 14.99 24.01 -38.13
N ASN A 184 15.15 24.40 -39.40
CA ASN A 184 14.35 23.84 -40.48
C ASN A 184 14.74 22.37 -40.71
N SER A 185 13.92 21.47 -40.18
CA SER A 185 14.18 20.03 -40.15
C SER A 185 13.06 19.22 -40.79
N GLY A 186 13.44 18.10 -41.42
CA GLY A 186 12.53 17.10 -41.95
C GLY A 186 12.20 16.03 -40.91
N ASP A 187 12.03 14.80 -41.36
CA ASP A 187 11.70 13.67 -40.51
C ASP A 187 12.74 13.47 -39.39
N ALA A 188 12.27 13.12 -38.19
CA ALA A 188 13.07 12.92 -36.98
C ALA A 188 13.94 14.13 -36.55
N GLY A 189 13.63 15.33 -37.05
CA GLY A 189 14.37 16.55 -36.71
C GLY A 189 15.72 16.69 -37.41
N ILE A 190 15.95 15.92 -38.48
CA ILE A 190 17.16 16.02 -39.30
C ILE A 190 17.11 17.33 -40.11
N PRO A 191 18.10 18.23 -40.00
CA PRO A 191 18.14 19.48 -40.75
C PRO A 191 18.13 19.26 -42.27
N VAL A 192 17.35 20.06 -43.01
CA VAL A 192 17.24 19.93 -44.48
C VAL A 192 18.18 20.90 -45.22
N ASP A 193 18.31 22.12 -44.70
CA ASP A 193 19.01 23.21 -45.38
C ASP A 193 20.34 23.60 -44.71
N LEU A 194 20.82 22.76 -43.78
CA LEU A 194 21.95 23.08 -42.92
C LEU A 194 22.90 21.89 -42.79
N GLU A 195 24.16 22.11 -43.15
CA GLU A 195 25.25 21.16 -42.96
C GLU A 195 26.07 21.52 -41.70
N PRO A 196 26.78 20.58 -41.07
CA PRO A 196 27.70 20.87 -39.97
C PRO A 196 28.76 21.92 -40.36
N PRO A 197 29.21 22.79 -39.43
CA PRO A 197 28.87 22.83 -38.01
C PRO A 197 27.52 23.49 -37.72
N PHE A 198 26.73 22.85 -36.87
CA PHE A 198 25.44 23.38 -36.42
C PHE A 198 25.59 24.59 -35.46
N PRO A 199 24.56 25.44 -35.33
CA PRO A 199 24.51 26.51 -34.34
C PRO A 199 24.89 26.01 -32.94
N LYS A 200 25.70 26.79 -32.23
CA LYS A 200 26.24 26.41 -30.91
C LYS A 200 25.14 26.05 -29.90
N ASN A 201 24.02 26.76 -29.95
CA ASN A 201 22.90 26.60 -29.01
C ASN A 201 21.79 25.70 -29.54
N LEU A 202 22.04 24.92 -30.61
CA LEU A 202 21.07 23.97 -31.14
C LEU A 202 20.64 23.00 -30.04
N GLY A 203 19.34 22.99 -29.71
CA GLY A 203 18.77 22.07 -28.75
C GLY A 203 19.15 22.34 -27.30
N ALA A 204 19.81 23.46 -26.98
CA ALA A 204 20.20 23.77 -25.61
C ALA A 204 18.98 24.18 -24.76
N PHE A 205 18.86 23.64 -23.55
CA PHE A 205 17.91 24.18 -22.57
C PHE A 205 18.45 25.50 -22.03
N ARG A 206 17.81 26.61 -22.43
CA ARG A 206 18.25 27.97 -22.10
C ARG A 206 17.71 28.45 -20.77
N THR A 207 16.47 28.09 -20.45
CA THR A 207 15.78 28.41 -19.20
C THR A 207 14.65 27.41 -18.98
N GLU A 208 14.24 27.24 -17.72
CA GLU A 208 12.93 26.66 -17.42
C GLU A 208 11.90 27.78 -17.27
N PRO A 209 10.73 27.69 -17.91
CA PRO A 209 9.65 28.63 -17.72
C PRO A 209 9.19 28.73 -16.26
N VAL A 210 9.04 29.96 -15.79
CA VAL A 210 8.41 30.27 -14.51
C VAL A 210 6.89 30.16 -14.66
N ILE A 211 6.23 29.50 -13.71
CA ILE A 211 4.77 29.50 -13.64
C ILE A 211 4.34 30.78 -12.95
N TRP A 212 3.75 31.72 -13.68
CA TRP A 212 3.10 32.91 -13.12
C TRP A 212 1.60 32.65 -13.05
N LEU A 213 1.01 32.79 -11.86
CA LEU A 213 -0.41 32.54 -11.68
C LEU A 213 -1.06 33.63 -10.82
N GLY A 214 -2.05 34.29 -11.40
CA GLY A 214 -2.94 35.21 -10.73
C GLY A 214 -4.35 34.63 -10.62
N TYR A 215 -4.98 34.75 -9.47
CA TYR A 215 -6.33 34.24 -9.27
C TYR A 215 -7.13 35.08 -8.28
N ALA A 216 -8.45 34.98 -8.40
CA ALA A 216 -9.40 35.56 -7.46
C ALA A 216 -9.73 34.53 -6.37
N SER A 217 -9.25 34.79 -5.16
CA SER A 217 -9.59 34.02 -3.97
C SER A 217 -10.95 34.48 -3.43
N VAL A 218 -11.74 33.53 -2.92
CA VAL A 218 -13.03 33.79 -2.27
C VAL A 218 -13.11 33.06 -0.94
N ASP A 219 -13.87 33.61 0.01
CA ASP A 219 -14.00 33.03 1.35
C ASP A 219 -14.80 31.73 1.33
N ASN A 220 -15.89 31.67 0.56
CA ASN A 220 -16.80 30.53 0.54
C ASN A 220 -17.32 30.22 -0.87
N LEU A 221 -16.70 29.23 -1.53
CA LEU A 221 -17.08 28.74 -2.87
C LEU A 221 -18.54 28.24 -3.00
N THR A 222 -19.25 27.98 -1.90
CA THR A 222 -20.64 27.50 -1.95
C THR A 222 -21.67 28.61 -2.02
N GLU A 223 -21.25 29.85 -1.71
CA GLU A 223 -22.10 31.02 -1.83
C GLU A 223 -22.10 31.55 -3.26
N LYS A 224 -23.17 32.24 -3.64
CA LYS A 224 -23.27 32.83 -4.97
C LYS A 224 -22.45 34.11 -5.01
N HIS A 225 -21.43 34.16 -5.85
CA HIS A 225 -20.63 35.37 -6.02
C HIS A 225 -21.16 36.26 -7.16
N PRO A 226 -20.85 37.57 -7.15
CA PRO A 226 -21.14 38.46 -8.26
C PRO A 226 -20.45 37.99 -9.54
N ASP A 227 -21.21 37.85 -10.63
CA ASP A 227 -20.74 37.35 -11.92
C ASP A 227 -20.45 38.47 -12.94
N VAL A 228 -20.80 39.71 -12.58
CA VAL A 228 -20.59 40.92 -13.40
C VAL A 228 -19.74 41.92 -12.61
N ASN A 229 -18.62 42.34 -13.22
CA ASN A 229 -17.86 43.48 -12.72
C ASN A 229 -18.58 44.79 -13.06
N ASP A 230 -19.45 45.23 -12.15
CA ASP A 230 -20.17 46.50 -12.22
C ASP A 230 -19.52 47.60 -11.34
N GLY A 231 -18.36 47.32 -10.76
CA GLY A 231 -17.69 48.19 -9.80
C GLY A 231 -18.42 48.31 -8.46
N SER A 232 -19.41 47.44 -8.18
CA SER A 232 -20.14 47.47 -6.91
C SER A 232 -19.25 47.08 -5.73
N ASP A 233 -19.62 47.58 -4.54
CA ASP A 233 -19.04 47.13 -3.27
C ASP A 233 -19.20 45.61 -3.08
N ALA A 234 -20.25 45.00 -3.66
CA ALA A 234 -20.48 43.56 -3.58
C ALA A 234 -19.40 42.80 -4.35
N TRP A 235 -19.07 43.23 -5.58
CA TRP A 235 -17.99 42.65 -6.38
C TRP A 235 -16.63 42.81 -5.69
N ASN A 236 -16.31 44.04 -5.27
CA ASN A 236 -15.02 44.35 -4.65
C ASN A 236 -14.78 43.62 -3.32
N LYS A 237 -15.85 43.27 -2.58
CA LYS A 237 -15.76 42.49 -1.34
C LYS A 237 -15.79 40.98 -1.54
N ALA A 238 -16.31 40.51 -2.68
CA ALA A 238 -16.46 39.09 -2.94
C ALA A 238 -15.14 38.41 -3.33
N TYR A 239 -14.22 39.15 -3.93
CA TYR A 239 -12.98 38.62 -4.50
C TYR A 239 -11.74 39.28 -3.89
N GLU A 240 -10.72 38.48 -3.60
CA GLU A 240 -9.38 38.93 -3.26
C GLU A 240 -8.39 38.49 -4.34
N SER A 241 -7.65 39.43 -4.95
CA SER A 241 -6.63 39.08 -5.95
C SER A 241 -5.39 38.51 -5.28
N VAL A 242 -4.95 37.33 -5.69
CA VAL A 242 -3.72 36.68 -5.22
C VAL A 242 -2.84 36.35 -6.41
N VAL A 243 -1.54 36.64 -6.31
CA VAL A 243 -0.55 36.29 -7.33
C VAL A 243 0.59 35.53 -6.70
N PHE A 244 0.98 34.42 -7.31
CA PHE A 244 2.18 33.68 -6.96
C PHE A 244 2.97 33.28 -8.20
N ALA A 245 4.25 32.98 -8.01
CA ALA A 245 5.09 32.40 -9.05
C ALA A 245 5.83 31.17 -8.54
N CYS A 246 6.16 30.26 -9.45
CA CYS A 246 6.90 29.05 -9.12
C CYS A 246 8.08 28.82 -10.06
N ASP A 247 9.25 28.58 -9.46
CA ASP A 247 10.47 28.15 -10.15
C ASP A 247 10.60 26.63 -10.10
N HIS A 248 11.21 26.04 -11.13
CA HIS A 248 11.43 24.60 -11.23
C HIS A 248 12.78 24.19 -10.63
N TYR A 249 12.73 23.28 -9.66
CA TYR A 249 13.87 22.83 -8.87
C TYR A 249 14.01 21.31 -8.90
N GLU A 250 15.22 20.84 -8.63
CA GLU A 250 15.52 19.48 -8.18
C GLU A 250 15.37 19.44 -6.65
N LEU A 251 14.56 18.51 -6.15
CA LEU A 251 14.25 18.35 -4.73
C LEU A 251 14.61 16.94 -4.27
N ASN A 252 15.03 16.84 -3.02
CA ASN A 252 15.02 15.58 -2.29
C ASN A 252 13.70 15.46 -1.52
N TYR A 253 12.90 14.47 -1.92
CA TYR A 253 11.58 14.18 -1.36
C TYR A 253 11.67 13.12 -0.29
N THR A 254 10.95 13.32 0.82
CA THR A 254 10.60 12.26 1.76
C THR A 254 9.08 12.06 1.72
N VAL A 255 8.65 10.87 1.32
CA VAL A 255 7.23 10.56 1.12
C VAL A 255 6.84 9.37 1.97
N ASN A 256 5.77 9.53 2.74
CA ASN A 256 5.13 8.43 3.45
C ASN A 256 4.04 7.84 2.54
N LEU A 257 4.12 6.55 2.27
CA LEU A 257 3.16 5.79 1.50
C LEU A 257 2.32 4.96 2.46
N ASN A 258 1.01 5.13 2.39
CA ASN A 258 0.05 4.40 3.22
C ASN A 258 -0.84 3.54 2.33
N TYR A 259 -0.88 2.25 2.63
CA TYR A 259 -1.67 1.25 1.94
C TYR A 259 -2.77 0.77 2.89
N THR A 260 -3.99 1.26 2.68
CA THR A 260 -5.13 0.97 3.55
C THR A 260 -6.31 0.48 2.73
N GLY A 261 -6.88 -0.67 3.11
CA GLY A 261 -8.07 -1.21 2.45
C GLY A 261 -7.90 -1.48 0.95
N GLY A 262 -6.67 -1.77 0.52
CA GLY A 262 -6.35 -2.03 -0.89
C GLY A 262 -5.98 -0.78 -1.71
N LEU A 263 -6.09 0.42 -1.14
CA LEU A 263 -5.76 1.69 -1.79
C LEU A 263 -4.40 2.20 -1.33
N GLN A 264 -3.63 2.81 -2.24
CA GLN A 264 -2.43 3.56 -1.91
C GLN A 264 -2.79 5.04 -1.78
N SER A 265 -2.36 5.65 -0.68
CA SER A 265 -2.36 7.08 -0.44
C SER A 265 -0.95 7.52 -0.09
N TYR A 266 -0.66 8.81 -0.18
CA TYR A 266 0.66 9.32 0.11
C TYR A 266 0.60 10.67 0.83
N GLU A 267 1.68 10.97 1.54
CA GLU A 267 1.91 12.26 2.18
C GLU A 267 3.38 12.65 2.00
N VAL A 268 3.62 13.83 1.42
CA VAL A 268 4.97 14.37 1.29
C VAL A 268 5.34 15.05 2.59
N VAL A 269 6.22 14.41 3.36
CA VAL A 269 6.67 14.84 4.69
C VAL A 269 7.71 15.94 4.59
N ASN A 270 8.67 15.82 3.66
CA ASN A 270 9.74 16.80 3.50
C ASN A 270 10.06 17.09 2.03
N ARG A 271 10.54 18.32 1.77
CA ARG A 271 10.90 18.88 0.47
C ARG A 271 12.20 19.67 0.63
N ASP A 272 13.35 19.03 0.41
CA ASP A 272 14.63 19.73 0.45
C ASP A 272 14.99 20.22 -0.95
N TYR A 273 14.94 21.54 -1.16
CA TYR A 273 15.26 22.17 -2.44
C TYR A 273 16.78 22.19 -2.66
N LEU A 274 17.26 21.49 -3.70
CA LEU A 274 18.69 21.34 -3.98
C LEU A 274 19.21 22.45 -4.90
N ARG A 275 18.67 22.54 -6.12
CA ARG A 275 19.07 23.52 -7.14
C ARG A 275 17.98 23.71 -8.19
N LYS A 276 18.01 24.81 -8.95
CA LYS A 276 17.16 24.99 -10.13
C LYS A 276 17.51 23.96 -11.21
N VAL A 277 16.50 23.51 -11.97
CA VAL A 277 16.71 22.57 -13.09
C VAL A 277 17.60 23.22 -14.17
N VAL A 278 17.29 24.46 -14.56
CA VAL A 278 18.19 25.32 -15.34
C VAL A 278 18.34 26.65 -14.60
N ASN A 279 19.56 26.99 -14.20
CA ASN A 279 19.83 28.17 -13.37
C ASN A 279 20.10 29.41 -14.23
N THR A 280 19.08 29.88 -14.94
CA THR A 280 19.12 31.09 -15.75
C THR A 280 17.91 31.97 -15.47
N THR A 281 17.92 33.17 -16.02
CA THR A 281 16.80 34.12 -15.97
C THR A 281 16.41 34.47 -17.40
N PHE A 282 15.15 34.20 -17.75
CA PHE A 282 14.56 34.59 -19.04
C PHE A 282 14.58 36.11 -19.21
N VAL A 283 14.94 36.59 -20.40
CA VAL A 283 14.94 38.03 -20.75
C VAL A 283 13.74 38.33 -21.64
N ARG A 284 12.71 38.98 -21.08
CA ARG A 284 11.48 39.28 -21.80
C ARG A 284 11.70 40.37 -22.86
N GLY A 285 11.17 40.15 -24.06
CA GLY A 285 11.15 41.14 -25.14
C GLY A 285 12.45 41.22 -25.96
N GLU A 286 13.42 40.35 -25.70
CA GLU A 286 14.63 40.23 -26.50
C GLU A 286 14.73 38.83 -27.09
N ASP A 287 14.71 38.74 -28.43
CA ASP A 287 14.93 37.48 -29.13
C ASP A 287 16.43 37.14 -29.15
N ALA A 288 16.74 35.86 -28.99
CA ALA A 288 18.06 35.33 -29.29
C ALA A 288 18.31 35.35 -30.81
N ASP A 289 19.51 35.77 -31.21
CA ASP A 289 19.99 35.74 -32.60
C ASP A 289 21.26 34.91 -32.67
N ASP A 290 21.09 33.59 -32.60
CA ASP A 290 22.20 32.62 -32.53
C ASP A 290 22.16 31.56 -33.64
N GLY A 291 21.32 31.78 -34.66
CA GLY A 291 21.16 30.89 -35.81
C GLY A 291 20.19 29.73 -35.59
N THR A 292 19.58 29.60 -34.41
CA THR A 292 18.47 28.68 -34.17
C THR A 292 17.12 29.38 -34.37
N LEU A 293 16.05 28.59 -34.53
CA LEU A 293 14.68 29.08 -34.57
C LEU A 293 14.10 29.35 -33.17
N ASP A 294 14.72 28.79 -32.13
CA ASP A 294 14.38 29.10 -30.75
C ASP A 294 14.86 30.52 -30.42
N LYS A 295 13.88 31.42 -30.22
CA LYS A 295 14.11 32.84 -29.92
C LYS A 295 14.33 33.12 -28.45
N THR A 296 14.28 32.12 -27.59
CA THR A 296 14.38 32.31 -26.14
C THR A 296 15.77 32.84 -25.75
N LYS A 297 15.81 33.97 -25.05
CA LYS A 297 17.05 34.53 -24.50
C LYS A 297 17.04 34.42 -22.98
N ALA A 298 18.13 33.92 -22.40
CA ALA A 298 18.29 33.81 -20.95
C ALA A 298 19.74 34.08 -20.51
N VAL A 299 19.92 34.52 -19.27
CA VAL A 299 21.23 34.90 -18.71
C VAL A 299 21.42 34.24 -17.32
N PRO A 300 22.62 33.75 -16.97
CA PRO A 300 23.84 33.71 -17.79
C PRO A 300 23.85 32.55 -18.79
N THR A 301 24.42 32.77 -19.97
CA THR A 301 24.52 31.74 -21.04
C THR A 301 25.41 30.56 -20.67
N ASP A 302 26.33 30.74 -19.72
CA ASP A 302 27.22 29.69 -19.24
C ASP A 302 26.47 28.56 -18.50
N ASN A 303 25.25 28.84 -18.02
CA ASN A 303 24.41 27.87 -17.33
C ASN A 303 23.45 27.12 -18.26
N TYR A 304 23.54 27.31 -19.57
CA TYR A 304 22.75 26.55 -20.54
C TYR A 304 23.13 25.07 -20.49
N VAL A 305 22.13 24.20 -20.63
CA VAL A 305 22.37 22.75 -20.67
C VAL A 305 22.38 22.30 -22.12
N PHE A 306 23.56 21.88 -22.61
CA PHE A 306 23.78 21.54 -24.00
C PHE A 306 23.62 20.04 -24.27
N PRO A 307 23.11 19.64 -25.45
CA PRO A 307 23.03 18.24 -25.88
C PRO A 307 24.33 17.44 -25.80
N ALA A 308 25.48 18.13 -25.93
CA ALA A 308 26.80 17.50 -25.88
C ALA A 308 27.12 16.87 -24.52
N ASP A 309 26.55 17.39 -23.42
CA ASP A 309 26.63 16.78 -22.09
C ASP A 309 25.48 15.79 -21.90
N ILE A 310 25.60 14.63 -22.56
CA ILE A 310 24.52 13.63 -22.69
C ILE A 310 23.88 13.28 -21.33
N PRO A 311 24.64 12.92 -20.27
CA PRO A 311 24.03 12.52 -18.99
C PRO A 311 23.18 13.65 -18.39
N ASN A 312 23.74 14.84 -18.28
CA ASN A 312 23.05 15.97 -17.66
C ASN A 312 21.88 16.46 -18.52
N TYR A 313 22.05 16.48 -19.85
CA TYR A 313 21.03 16.88 -20.79
C TYR A 313 19.82 15.95 -20.76
N ARG A 314 20.03 14.62 -20.72
CA ARG A 314 18.93 13.64 -20.63
C ARG A 314 18.16 13.71 -19.32
N ARG A 315 18.84 13.88 -18.18
CA ARG A 315 18.14 14.12 -16.90
C ARG A 315 17.37 15.44 -16.92
N THR A 316 17.98 16.52 -17.42
CA THR A 316 17.33 17.83 -17.53
C THR A 316 16.10 17.76 -18.44
N ALA A 317 16.19 17.05 -19.56
CA ALA A 317 15.08 16.79 -20.46
C ALA A 317 13.92 16.04 -19.78
N ALA A 318 14.21 15.06 -18.93
CA ALA A 318 13.18 14.37 -18.17
C ALA A 318 12.45 15.32 -17.21
N TYR A 319 13.20 16.15 -16.47
CA TYR A 319 12.63 17.18 -15.60
C TYR A 319 11.81 18.19 -16.41
N HIS A 320 12.38 18.72 -17.50
CA HIS A 320 11.71 19.62 -18.42
C HIS A 320 10.41 19.02 -18.96
N SER A 321 10.42 17.76 -19.43
CA SER A 321 9.22 17.05 -19.91
C SER A 321 8.12 16.99 -18.85
N MET A 322 8.48 16.74 -17.59
CA MET A 322 7.53 16.78 -16.48
C MET A 322 7.01 18.19 -16.22
N GLY A 323 7.90 19.18 -16.18
CA GLY A 323 7.57 20.59 -16.00
C GLY A 323 6.62 21.08 -17.10
N ARG A 324 7.00 20.89 -18.37
CA ARG A 324 6.24 21.21 -19.57
C ARG A 324 4.83 20.63 -19.52
N GLN A 325 4.70 19.36 -19.13
CA GLN A 325 3.39 18.72 -19.05
C GLN A 325 2.49 19.39 -18.01
N LEU A 326 3.00 19.78 -16.84
CA LEU A 326 2.20 20.55 -15.88
C LEU A 326 1.80 21.91 -16.45
N ARG A 327 2.76 22.64 -17.04
CA ARG A 327 2.57 23.98 -17.60
C ARG A 327 1.49 23.97 -18.68
N ASP A 328 1.52 22.99 -19.58
CA ASP A 328 0.49 22.78 -20.62
C ASP A 328 -0.91 22.45 -20.07
N LEU A 329 -1.01 21.89 -18.86
CA LEU A 329 -2.29 21.58 -18.23
C LEU A 329 -2.90 22.78 -17.50
N ILE A 330 -2.07 23.63 -16.91
CA ILE A 330 -2.53 24.76 -16.10
C ILE A 330 -2.58 26.09 -16.87
N HIS A 331 -1.86 26.22 -17.98
CA HIS A 331 -1.84 27.44 -18.77
C HIS A 331 -3.24 27.82 -19.26
N GLY A 332 -3.47 29.13 -19.37
CA GLY A 332 -4.73 29.72 -19.84
C GLY A 332 -5.42 30.58 -18.78
N ASP A 333 -6.64 30.98 -19.08
CA ASP A 333 -7.42 31.92 -18.28
C ASP A 333 -8.88 31.48 -18.10
N ILE A 334 -9.52 32.06 -17.09
CA ILE A 334 -10.96 31.98 -16.84
C ILE A 334 -11.47 33.40 -16.62
N LYS A 335 -12.43 33.82 -17.45
CA LYS A 335 -12.99 35.18 -17.44
C LYS A 335 -14.49 35.17 -17.14
N ILE A 336 -14.94 36.17 -16.39
CA ILE A 336 -16.36 36.45 -16.13
C ILE A 336 -16.77 37.85 -16.65
N PRO A 337 -18.04 38.06 -17.06
CA PRO A 337 -19.13 37.09 -17.17
C PRO A 337 -19.00 36.16 -18.39
N GLY A 338 -19.66 35.00 -18.34
CA GLY A 338 -19.80 34.07 -19.48
C GLY A 338 -18.83 32.87 -19.50
N THR A 339 -17.92 32.78 -18.53
CA THR A 339 -16.96 31.67 -18.35
C THR A 339 -16.33 31.23 -19.67
N ILE A 340 -15.72 32.18 -20.37
CA ILE A 340 -14.87 31.87 -21.52
C ILE A 340 -13.57 31.32 -20.96
N THR A 341 -13.14 30.18 -21.49
CA THR A 341 -12.00 29.46 -20.95
C THR A 341 -11.10 28.95 -22.06
N GLU A 342 -9.80 29.21 -21.91
CA GLU A 342 -8.75 28.69 -22.77
C GLU A 342 -7.81 27.79 -21.95
N SER A 343 -8.36 27.02 -21.01
CA SER A 343 -7.56 26.19 -20.09
C SER A 343 -8.11 24.78 -19.90
N LYS A 344 -7.19 23.81 -19.75
CA LYS A 344 -7.49 22.41 -19.42
C LYS A 344 -7.72 22.19 -17.92
N VAL A 345 -7.63 23.25 -17.11
CA VAL A 345 -7.71 23.19 -15.64
C VAL A 345 -9.13 22.99 -15.10
N ILE A 346 -10.16 23.32 -15.88
CA ILE A 346 -11.58 23.24 -15.52
C ILE A 346 -12.02 21.89 -14.93
N PRO A 347 -11.75 20.73 -15.58
CA PRO A 347 -12.18 19.44 -15.04
C PRO A 347 -11.39 19.00 -13.79
N SER A 348 -10.31 19.70 -13.44
CA SER A 348 -9.40 19.32 -12.35
C SER A 348 -9.98 19.59 -10.95
N ARG A 349 -9.14 19.45 -9.92
CA ARG A 349 -9.44 19.88 -8.55
C ARG A 349 -9.01 21.31 -8.23
N LEU A 350 -8.35 21.99 -9.17
CA LEU A 350 -7.86 23.36 -8.98
C LEU A 350 -8.99 24.39 -9.12
N ILE A 351 -10.07 24.02 -9.80
CA ILE A 351 -11.25 24.86 -10.04
C ILE A 351 -12.48 24.17 -9.45
N ASP A 352 -13.28 24.92 -8.70
CA ASP A 352 -14.59 24.49 -8.22
C ASP A 352 -15.63 24.57 -9.35
N ARG A 353 -16.52 23.57 -9.39
CA ARG A 353 -17.46 23.40 -10.52
C ARG A 353 -18.75 24.22 -10.38
N HIS A 354 -19.04 24.78 -9.21
CA HIS A 354 -20.28 25.54 -9.01
C HIS A 354 -20.25 26.85 -9.79
N GLU A 355 -19.15 27.60 -9.67
CA GLU A 355 -18.98 28.92 -10.29
C GLU A 355 -17.69 29.06 -11.12
N TRP A 356 -16.95 27.95 -11.31
CA TRP A 356 -15.68 27.94 -12.05
C TRP A 356 -14.61 28.86 -11.44
N LEU A 357 -14.63 28.94 -10.11
CA LEU A 357 -13.68 29.72 -9.32
C LEU A 357 -12.53 28.83 -8.82
N PRO A 358 -11.30 29.36 -8.71
CA PRO A 358 -10.19 28.58 -8.17
C PRO A 358 -10.39 28.19 -6.71
N VAL A 359 -9.83 27.04 -6.32
CA VAL A 359 -9.89 26.58 -4.93
C VAL A 359 -9.09 27.48 -3.99
N PRO A 360 -9.48 27.56 -2.70
CA PRO A 360 -8.68 28.24 -1.68
C PRO A 360 -7.25 27.68 -1.65
N ASN A 361 -6.27 28.56 -1.44
CA ASN A 361 -4.85 28.21 -1.42
C ASN A 361 -4.40 27.44 -2.68
N LEU A 362 -4.72 28.02 -3.84
CA LEU A 362 -4.40 27.45 -5.15
C LEU A 362 -2.91 27.14 -5.33
N GLN A 363 -2.02 27.93 -4.70
CA GLN A 363 -0.57 27.69 -4.69
C GLN A 363 -0.25 26.27 -4.19
N GLU A 364 -0.81 25.88 -3.05
CA GLU A 364 -0.62 24.53 -2.50
C GLU A 364 -1.24 23.47 -3.41
N ALA A 365 -2.42 23.75 -3.96
CA ALA A 365 -3.14 22.80 -4.82
C ALA A 365 -2.37 22.49 -6.12
N VAL A 366 -1.73 23.50 -6.72
CA VAL A 366 -0.86 23.35 -7.91
C VAL A 366 0.40 22.57 -7.57
N ARG A 367 1.06 22.86 -6.45
CA ARG A 367 2.22 22.09 -5.98
C ARG A 367 1.84 20.62 -5.78
N ARG A 368 0.74 20.39 -5.07
CA ARG A 368 0.24 19.03 -4.81
C ARG A 368 -0.15 18.32 -6.10
N LEU A 369 -0.67 19.02 -7.11
CA LEU A 369 -0.99 18.41 -8.42
C LEU A 369 0.28 17.87 -9.10
N TYR A 370 1.39 18.61 -9.02
CA TYR A 370 2.66 18.13 -9.54
C TYR A 370 3.18 16.91 -8.77
N GLU A 371 3.02 16.91 -7.45
CA GLU A 371 3.35 15.75 -6.60
C GLU A 371 2.47 14.53 -6.93
N ASP A 372 1.18 14.73 -7.19
CA ASP A 372 0.28 13.65 -7.60
C ASP A 372 0.78 13.03 -8.93
N ILE A 373 1.24 13.86 -9.88
CA ILE A 373 1.83 13.38 -11.15
C ILE A 373 3.09 12.55 -10.90
N ILE A 374 3.98 13.02 -10.01
CA ILE A 374 5.22 12.31 -9.65
C ILE A 374 4.89 10.95 -8.99
N ILE A 375 4.00 10.91 -8.00
CA ILE A 375 3.63 9.67 -7.31
C ILE A 375 2.89 8.72 -8.24
N SER A 376 2.13 9.25 -9.20
CA SER A 376 1.43 8.45 -10.21
C SER A 376 2.36 7.74 -11.18
N LEU A 377 3.66 8.06 -11.21
CA LEU A 377 4.64 7.25 -11.95
C LEU A 377 4.70 5.80 -11.45
N PHE A 378 4.38 5.54 -10.18
CA PHE A 378 4.29 4.18 -9.66
C PHE A 378 3.15 3.36 -10.26
N SER A 379 2.17 4.01 -10.90
CA SER A 379 1.09 3.31 -11.61
C SER A 379 1.60 2.57 -12.86
N ASP A 380 2.68 3.07 -13.49
CA ASP A 380 3.30 2.48 -14.66
C ASP A 380 4.79 2.19 -14.37
N PRO A 381 5.13 0.98 -13.92
CA PRO A 381 6.49 0.66 -13.53
C PRO A 381 7.41 0.40 -14.73
N GLN A 382 6.93 0.57 -15.97
CA GLN A 382 7.79 0.64 -17.15
C GLN A 382 8.47 2.02 -17.28
N MET A 383 7.93 3.06 -16.63
CA MET A 383 8.59 4.37 -16.59
C MET A 383 10.00 4.21 -16.04
N ILE A 384 10.98 4.73 -16.78
CA ILE A 384 12.39 4.41 -16.54
C ILE A 384 12.91 4.90 -15.18
N ALA A 385 12.28 5.93 -14.61
CA ALA A 385 12.62 6.39 -13.26
C ALA A 385 12.19 5.40 -12.17
N VAL A 386 11.25 4.50 -12.42
CA VAL A 386 10.70 3.63 -11.37
C VAL A 386 11.70 2.51 -11.02
N SER A 387 12.10 2.51 -9.76
CA SER A 387 13.15 1.64 -9.20
C SER A 387 12.68 0.95 -7.93
N TRP A 388 13.39 -0.08 -7.48
CA TRP A 388 13.12 -0.70 -6.18
C TRP A 388 13.55 0.22 -5.04
N ALA A 389 12.74 0.32 -3.98
CA ALA A 389 13.11 1.15 -2.82
C ALA A 389 14.30 0.58 -2.03
N ALA A 390 14.44 -0.76 -2.01
CA ALA A 390 15.58 -1.44 -1.41
C ALA A 390 16.91 -1.15 -2.14
N ASP A 391 16.87 -0.97 -3.46
CA ASP A 391 18.01 -0.59 -4.29
C ASP A 391 17.57 0.29 -5.46
N ALA A 392 17.69 1.61 -5.29
CA ALA A 392 17.29 2.59 -6.29
C ALA A 392 18.12 2.55 -7.60
N SER A 393 19.26 1.85 -7.60
CA SER A 393 20.05 1.64 -8.82
C SER A 393 19.45 0.56 -9.73
N ARG A 394 18.49 -0.23 -9.23
CA ARG A 394 17.80 -1.26 -9.99
C ARG A 394 16.39 -0.82 -10.35
N ARG A 395 16.13 -0.73 -11.65
CA ARG A 395 14.78 -0.47 -12.19
C ARG A 395 13.84 -1.61 -11.81
N SER A 396 12.60 -1.28 -11.43
CA SER A 396 11.66 -2.31 -10.99
C SER A 396 11.07 -3.11 -12.16
N GLY A 397 10.78 -2.43 -13.27
CA GLY A 397 9.96 -3.00 -14.34
C GLY A 397 8.62 -3.52 -13.83
N VAL A 398 7.99 -4.41 -14.59
CA VAL A 398 6.66 -4.95 -14.27
C VAL A 398 6.66 -6.12 -13.28
N ALA A 399 7.83 -6.62 -12.87
CA ALA A 399 7.92 -7.73 -11.93
C ALA A 399 7.32 -7.39 -10.57
N ILE A 400 6.85 -8.45 -9.91
CA ILE A 400 6.49 -8.45 -8.50
C ILE A 400 7.77 -8.72 -7.72
N GLY A 401 8.05 -7.90 -6.72
CA GLY A 401 9.26 -7.99 -5.91
C GLY A 401 9.27 -9.24 -5.00
N GLY A 402 10.47 -9.68 -4.64
CA GLY A 402 10.73 -10.80 -3.72
C GLY A 402 11.54 -10.37 -2.50
N GLU A 403 12.25 -11.34 -1.90
CA GLU A 403 13.08 -11.12 -0.71
C GLU A 403 14.21 -10.08 -0.92
N ASP A 404 14.70 -9.96 -2.14
CA ASP A 404 15.73 -9.01 -2.58
C ASP A 404 15.22 -7.56 -2.68
N THR A 405 13.90 -7.38 -2.67
CA THR A 405 13.23 -6.05 -2.74
C THR A 405 12.65 -5.59 -1.40
N ASN A 406 12.98 -6.30 -0.33
CA ASN A 406 12.47 -6.03 1.01
C ASN A 406 12.90 -4.64 1.50
N HIS A 407 11.92 -3.82 1.86
CA HIS A 407 12.11 -2.47 2.37
C HIS A 407 11.39 -2.29 3.72
N PRO A 408 11.93 -1.51 4.68
CA PRO A 408 11.30 -1.30 5.97
C PRO A 408 9.86 -0.78 5.86
N CYS A 409 8.93 -1.42 6.57
CA CYS A 409 7.53 -1.02 6.62
C CYS A 409 6.91 -1.32 7.99
N GLN A 410 5.91 -0.55 8.35
CA GLN A 410 5.04 -0.83 9.48
C GLN A 410 3.77 -1.49 8.93
N ARG A 411 3.50 -2.73 9.30
CA ARG A 411 2.25 -3.42 8.96
C ARG A 411 1.28 -3.33 10.12
N GLN A 412 0.01 -3.17 9.80
CA GLN A 412 -1.07 -3.19 10.76
C GLN A 412 -2.21 -4.10 10.30
N GLN A 413 -2.78 -4.84 11.24
CA GLN A 413 -3.97 -5.64 11.00
C GLN A 413 -4.97 -5.35 12.11
N THR A 414 -6.18 -4.96 11.69
CA THR A 414 -7.30 -4.80 12.61
C THR A 414 -8.09 -6.11 12.61
N GLY A 415 -8.21 -6.73 13.77
CA GLY A 415 -8.83 -8.03 13.91
C GLY A 415 -9.49 -8.19 15.27
N ASN A 416 -10.35 -9.20 15.35
CA ASN A 416 -10.91 -9.66 16.61
C ASN A 416 -9.93 -10.66 17.21
N TYR A 417 -9.25 -10.27 18.27
CA TYR A 417 -8.32 -11.14 18.97
C TYR A 417 -8.98 -11.70 20.23
N PHE A 418 -8.76 -13.00 20.44
CA PHE A 418 -9.27 -13.72 21.59
C PHE A 418 -8.28 -13.59 22.74
N PHE A 419 -8.68 -12.90 23.80
CA PHE A 419 -7.90 -12.78 25.02
C PHE A 419 -8.56 -13.57 26.13
N TYR A 420 -7.81 -14.52 26.70
CA TYR A 420 -8.20 -15.17 27.93
C TYR A 420 -7.86 -14.27 29.12
N GLN A 421 -8.84 -14.04 29.99
CA GLN A 421 -8.58 -13.46 31.30
C GLN A 421 -7.88 -14.49 32.18
N TRP A 422 -6.56 -14.61 32.02
CA TRP A 422 -5.72 -15.61 32.67
C TRP A 422 -5.89 -15.64 34.20
N GLN A 423 -6.10 -14.49 34.83
CA GLN A 423 -6.34 -14.37 36.27
C GLN A 423 -7.62 -15.09 36.71
N VAL A 424 -8.71 -14.91 35.96
CA VAL A 424 -10.00 -15.57 36.25
C VAL A 424 -9.91 -17.05 35.95
N LEU A 425 -9.27 -17.42 34.84
CA LEU A 425 -9.07 -18.81 34.44
C LEU A 425 -8.29 -19.59 35.50
N LEU A 426 -7.15 -19.03 35.95
CA LEU A 426 -6.35 -19.62 37.03
C LEU A 426 -7.15 -19.73 38.33
N THR A 427 -7.93 -18.71 38.69
CA THR A 427 -8.74 -18.71 39.92
C THR A 427 -9.79 -19.83 39.88
N VAL A 428 -10.51 -19.98 38.77
CA VAL A 428 -11.53 -21.03 38.61
C VAL A 428 -10.91 -22.43 38.66
N TYR A 429 -9.78 -22.64 37.98
CA TYR A 429 -9.09 -23.94 37.99
C TYR A 429 -8.47 -24.28 39.35
N THR A 430 -7.85 -23.31 40.01
CA THR A 430 -7.23 -23.53 41.34
C THR A 430 -8.29 -23.85 42.40
N ILE A 431 -9.41 -23.12 42.44
CA ILE A 431 -10.52 -23.41 43.35
C ILE A 431 -11.11 -24.80 43.07
N SER A 432 -11.31 -25.15 41.81
CA SER A 432 -11.84 -26.46 41.42
C SER A 432 -10.92 -27.61 41.86
N LEU A 433 -9.60 -27.44 41.69
CA LEU A 433 -8.60 -28.42 42.12
C LEU A 433 -8.58 -28.59 43.65
N ILE A 434 -8.72 -27.50 44.40
CA ILE A 434 -8.81 -27.53 45.87
C ILE A 434 -10.07 -28.29 46.31
N ILE A 435 -11.23 -28.00 45.72
CA ILE A 435 -12.49 -28.68 46.06
C ILE A 435 -12.41 -30.18 45.73
N ALA A 436 -11.87 -30.53 44.55
CA ALA A 436 -11.71 -31.92 44.13
C ALA A 436 -10.75 -32.69 45.06
N SER A 437 -9.60 -32.09 45.42
CA SER A 437 -8.64 -32.72 46.33
C SER A 437 -9.20 -32.93 47.73
N VAL A 438 -9.92 -31.95 48.30
CA VAL A 438 -10.63 -32.12 49.58
C VAL A 438 -11.70 -33.21 49.48
N GLY A 439 -12.41 -33.29 48.35
CA GLY A 439 -13.38 -34.36 48.07
C GLY A 439 -12.75 -35.76 48.08
N VAL A 440 -11.61 -35.92 47.42
CA VAL A 440 -10.88 -37.20 47.37
C VAL A 440 -10.30 -37.55 48.73
N VAL A 441 -9.66 -36.60 49.43
CA VAL A 441 -9.09 -36.83 50.76
C VAL A 441 -10.18 -37.16 51.78
N SER A 442 -11.32 -36.45 51.75
CA SER A 442 -12.45 -36.78 52.63
C SER A 442 -13.09 -38.13 52.30
N GLY A 443 -13.20 -38.50 51.03
CA GLY A 443 -13.63 -39.84 50.61
C GLY A 443 -12.67 -40.94 51.10
N PHE A 444 -11.36 -40.72 50.93
CA PHE A 444 -10.33 -41.63 51.43
C PHE A 444 -10.35 -41.76 52.95
N LEU A 445 -10.50 -40.65 53.68
CA LEU A 445 -10.60 -40.66 55.14
C LEU A 445 -11.90 -41.29 55.65
N ALA A 446 -13.02 -41.14 54.91
CA ALA A 446 -14.27 -41.83 55.22
C ALA A 446 -14.11 -43.35 55.03
N MET A 447 -13.54 -43.79 53.92
CA MET A 447 -13.19 -45.20 53.69
C MET A 447 -12.24 -45.75 54.76
N HIS A 448 -11.34 -44.91 55.28
CA HIS A 448 -10.42 -45.28 56.33
C HIS A 448 -11.09 -45.36 57.72
N LYS A 449 -11.99 -44.42 58.05
CA LYS A 449 -12.70 -44.37 59.33
C LYS A 449 -13.85 -45.36 59.46
N GLU A 450 -14.55 -45.67 58.37
CA GLU A 450 -15.57 -46.73 58.32
C GLU A 450 -14.94 -48.14 58.29
N GLY A 451 -13.60 -48.21 58.26
CA GLY A 451 -12.86 -49.45 58.18
C GLY A 451 -12.98 -50.08 56.79
N LEU A 452 -11.86 -50.56 56.28
CA LEU A 452 -11.75 -51.37 55.06
C LEU A 452 -12.42 -52.75 55.21
N ARG A 453 -13.60 -52.84 55.85
CA ARG A 453 -14.35 -54.08 56.06
C ARG A 453 -15.82 -54.06 55.65
N GLU A 454 -16.47 -52.90 55.47
CA GLU A 454 -17.91 -52.89 55.12
C GLU A 454 -18.24 -52.49 53.66
N GLN A 455 -17.31 -51.94 52.88
CA GLN A 455 -17.55 -51.64 51.45
C GLN A 455 -17.04 -52.71 50.47
N ARG A 456 -17.15 -53.99 50.83
CA ARG A 456 -16.97 -55.08 49.86
C ARG A 456 -18.14 -56.05 49.86
N GLU A 457 -19.37 -55.55 49.83
CA GLU A 457 -20.51 -56.39 49.47
C GLU A 457 -21.75 -55.63 48.97
N MET A 458 -21.59 -54.70 48.03
CA MET A 458 -22.72 -54.37 47.14
C MET A 458 -22.81 -55.44 46.05
N ARG A 459 -23.33 -56.62 46.40
CA ARG A 459 -23.73 -57.64 45.42
C ARG A 459 -25.06 -57.20 44.78
N PHE A 460 -25.24 -57.52 43.50
CA PHE A 460 -26.48 -57.25 42.72
C PHE A 460 -27.77 -57.65 43.46
N SER A 461 -27.70 -58.63 44.36
CA SER A 461 -28.81 -59.07 45.22
C SER A 461 -29.31 -58.02 46.20
N SER A 462 -28.45 -57.13 46.72
CA SER A 462 -28.82 -56.08 47.68
C SER A 462 -29.65 -54.95 47.04
N ILE A 463 -29.36 -54.65 45.76
CA ILE A 463 -30.15 -53.69 44.98
C ILE A 463 -31.54 -54.27 44.75
N ALA A 464 -31.65 -55.55 44.35
CA ALA A 464 -32.93 -56.23 44.11
C ALA A 464 -33.84 -56.34 45.35
N GLU A 465 -33.27 -56.51 46.55
CA GLU A 465 -34.01 -56.59 47.82
C GLU A 465 -34.66 -55.24 48.18
N SER A 466 -33.98 -54.13 47.88
CA SER A 466 -34.49 -52.77 48.10
C SER A 466 -35.56 -52.33 47.09
N THR A 467 -35.53 -52.84 45.84
CA THR A 467 -36.47 -52.44 44.79
C THR A 467 -37.75 -53.27 44.75
N ASN A 468 -37.72 -54.54 45.19
CA ASN A 468 -38.86 -55.45 45.08
C ASN A 468 -39.49 -55.90 46.40
N GLY A 469 -38.99 -55.43 47.56
CA GLY A 469 -39.65 -55.63 48.86
C GLY A 469 -39.86 -57.10 49.27
N ALA A 470 -39.07 -58.03 48.73
CA ALA A 470 -39.17 -59.45 49.01
C ALA A 470 -38.18 -59.85 50.12
N LYS A 471 -38.69 -60.31 51.27
CA LYS A 471 -37.87 -60.86 52.37
C LYS A 471 -37.35 -62.24 51.99
N VAL A 472 -36.03 -62.42 51.96
CA VAL A 472 -35.42 -63.74 51.76
C VAL A 472 -35.16 -64.40 53.11
N PHE A 473 -35.84 -65.53 53.36
CA PHE A 473 -35.55 -66.40 54.51
C PHE A 473 -34.29 -67.22 54.23
N ARG A 474 -33.40 -67.26 55.23
CA ARG A 474 -32.11 -67.95 55.17
C ARG A 474 -32.29 -69.37 55.71
N GLU A 475 -32.51 -70.33 54.84
CA GLU A 475 -32.41 -71.76 55.18
C GLU A 475 -31.15 -72.32 54.50
N VAL A 476 -30.22 -72.78 55.33
CA VAL A 476 -28.89 -73.22 54.92
C VAL A 476 -28.99 -74.68 54.49
N ASP A 477 -29.00 -74.91 53.18
CA ASP A 477 -28.79 -76.23 52.59
C ASP A 477 -27.39 -76.25 51.95
N MET A 478 -26.47 -77.02 52.55
CA MET A 478 -25.06 -77.08 52.14
C MET A 478 -24.80 -78.02 50.96
N ASP A 479 -25.82 -78.64 50.37
CA ASP A 479 -25.66 -79.65 49.30
C ASP A 479 -25.58 -79.09 47.86
N THR A 480 -25.44 -77.76 47.70
CA THR A 480 -25.37 -77.12 46.36
C THR A 480 -24.32 -76.01 46.24
N MET A 481 -23.17 -76.12 46.91
CA MET A 481 -22.03 -75.24 46.61
C MET A 481 -21.23 -75.75 45.41
N ILE A 482 -21.21 -74.93 44.35
CA ILE A 482 -20.34 -75.09 43.19
C ILE A 482 -19.13 -74.19 43.41
N ARG A 483 -17.91 -74.76 43.38
CA ARG A 483 -16.67 -73.99 43.46
C ARG A 483 -16.03 -73.88 42.07
N TYR A 484 -15.44 -72.74 41.76
CA TYR A 484 -14.55 -72.61 40.60
C TYR A 484 -13.12 -72.89 41.04
N VAL A 485 -12.44 -73.79 40.33
CA VAL A 485 -11.03 -74.12 40.54
C VAL A 485 -10.27 -73.73 39.28
N ARG A 486 -9.12 -73.06 39.47
CA ARG A 486 -8.22 -72.67 38.38
C ARG A 486 -7.42 -73.90 37.98
N VAL A 487 -7.47 -74.28 36.71
CA VAL A 487 -6.68 -75.40 36.17
C VAL A 487 -5.64 -74.83 35.21
N ASP A 488 -4.41 -75.32 35.29
CA ASP A 488 -3.31 -74.85 34.44
C ASP A 488 -3.49 -75.35 33.00
N GLY A 489 -3.79 -74.42 32.08
CA GLY A 489 -3.80 -74.67 30.64
C GLY A 489 -2.41 -74.53 30.01
N PRO A 490 -2.14 -75.16 28.86
CA PRO A 490 -0.86 -75.03 28.19
C PRO A 490 -0.69 -73.61 27.64
N GLY A 491 0.26 -72.87 28.21
CA GLY A 491 0.74 -71.59 27.67
C GLY A 491 -0.15 -70.37 27.94
N GLY A 492 -0.18 -69.90 29.19
CA GLY A 492 -0.47 -68.49 29.50
C GLY A 492 -1.94 -68.07 29.64
N GLU A 493 -2.92 -68.93 29.36
CA GLU A 493 -4.34 -68.65 29.61
C GLU A 493 -4.85 -69.38 30.86
N SER A 494 -5.53 -68.66 31.77
CA SER A 494 -6.17 -69.24 32.95
C SER A 494 -7.59 -69.71 32.60
N VAL A 495 -7.81 -71.02 32.56
CA VAL A 495 -9.13 -71.63 32.40
C VAL A 495 -9.67 -72.01 33.78
N TYR A 496 -10.95 -71.69 34.02
CA TYR A 496 -11.64 -72.01 35.27
C TYR A 496 -12.69 -73.08 35.00
N GLN A 497 -12.69 -74.14 35.81
CA GLN A 497 -13.70 -75.19 35.77
C GLN A 497 -14.57 -75.12 37.02
N PHE A 498 -15.87 -75.36 36.85
CA PHE A 498 -16.83 -75.44 37.94
C PHE A 498 -16.99 -76.89 38.35
N GLU A 499 -16.69 -77.21 39.60
CA GLU A 499 -16.91 -78.55 40.16
C GLU A 499 -17.87 -78.49 41.34
N ARG A 500 -18.66 -79.56 41.46
CA ARG A 500 -19.62 -79.78 42.53
C ARG A 500 -18.91 -80.54 43.65
N GLU A 501 -19.04 -80.07 44.89
CA GLU A 501 -18.32 -80.64 46.03
C GLU A 501 -18.99 -81.96 46.48
N ASP A 502 -18.63 -83.06 45.84
CA ASP A 502 -19.06 -84.38 46.27
C ASP A 502 -18.15 -84.86 47.42
N GLY A 503 -18.65 -84.76 48.65
CA GLY A 503 -17.97 -85.25 49.83
C GLY A 503 -17.80 -86.77 49.81
N ARG A 504 -16.69 -87.25 49.22
CA ARG A 504 -16.12 -88.58 49.52
C ARG A 504 -14.68 -88.72 48.99
N TYR A 505 -13.75 -88.89 49.92
CA TYR A 505 -12.39 -89.37 49.68
C TYR A 505 -12.46 -90.85 49.30
N GLU A 506 -11.98 -91.24 48.11
CA GLU A 506 -11.40 -92.58 47.92
C GLU A 506 -10.51 -92.65 46.67
N SER A 507 -9.34 -93.25 46.89
CA SER A 507 -8.26 -93.50 45.96
C SER A 507 -8.63 -94.53 44.90
N SER A 508 -8.15 -94.37 43.65
CA SER A 508 -7.46 -95.45 42.93
C SER A 508 -7.09 -95.03 41.50
N SER A 509 -5.86 -95.41 41.18
CA SER A 509 -5.13 -95.37 39.92
C SER A 509 -5.80 -96.00 38.68
N ARG A 510 -5.29 -95.54 37.53
CA ARG A 510 -4.75 -96.32 36.37
C ARG A 510 -5.58 -96.40 35.07
N SER A 511 -4.94 -95.84 34.04
CA SER A 511 -4.62 -96.42 32.71
C SER A 511 -5.72 -96.58 31.63
N ASP A 512 -5.49 -95.79 30.57
CA ASP A 512 -5.24 -96.20 29.19
C ASP A 512 -6.37 -96.56 28.20
N ILE A 513 -6.13 -96.07 26.96
CA ILE A 513 -6.58 -96.55 25.63
C ILE A 513 -8.07 -96.27 25.33
N GLY A 514 -8.49 -95.69 24.22
CA GLY A 514 -7.90 -95.43 22.91
C GLY A 514 -9.00 -95.55 21.84
N ASP A 515 -8.70 -95.05 20.65
CA ASP A 515 -9.35 -95.33 19.36
C ASP A 515 -10.61 -94.53 18.90
N LYS A 516 -10.31 -93.64 17.93
CA LYS A 516 -10.72 -93.66 16.51
C LYS A 516 -12.13 -93.26 16.04
N ASN A 517 -12.05 -92.60 14.87
CA ASN A 517 -13.02 -92.46 13.78
C ASN A 517 -14.10 -91.37 13.92
N ARG A 518 -14.53 -90.64 12.89
CA ARG A 518 -14.16 -90.44 11.47
C ARG A 518 -15.21 -89.44 10.92
N SER A 519 -14.90 -88.75 9.82
CA SER A 519 -15.83 -88.06 8.88
C SER A 519 -16.50 -86.78 9.41
N SER A 520 -16.83 -85.73 8.65
CA SER A 520 -16.92 -85.41 7.20
C SER A 520 -16.98 -83.87 7.10
N VAL A 521 -16.18 -83.18 6.29
CA VAL A 521 -16.47 -82.74 4.91
C VAL A 521 -17.79 -81.93 4.72
N ARG A 522 -17.63 -80.64 4.39
CA ARG A 522 -18.36 -79.71 3.47
C ARG A 522 -18.57 -78.32 4.08
N GLU A 523 -17.96 -77.27 3.53
CA GLU A 523 -18.45 -76.40 2.42
C GLU A 523 -19.79 -75.71 2.77
N ILE A 524 -20.11 -74.45 2.46
CA ILE A 524 -19.49 -73.29 1.78
C ILE A 524 -20.46 -72.11 2.07
N ARG A 525 -19.90 -70.89 2.18
CA ARG A 525 -20.40 -69.52 1.90
C ARG A 525 -21.87 -69.07 2.13
N GLY A 526 -21.92 -67.81 2.59
CA GLY A 526 -22.85 -66.73 2.15
C GLY A 526 -23.89 -66.43 3.21
N VAL A 527 -23.95 -65.24 3.82
CA VAL A 527 -23.90 -63.85 3.29
C VAL A 527 -23.05 -62.95 4.19
#